data_AF-A0A356U8H5-F1
#
_entry.id   AF-A0A356U8H5-F1
#
_cell.length_a   1.000
_cell.length_b   1.000
_cell.length_c   1.000
_cell.angle_alpha   90.00
_cell.angle_beta   90.00
_cell.angle_gamma   90.00
#
_symmetry.space_group_name_H-M   'P 1'
#
loop_
_entity.id
_entity.type
_entity.pdbx_description
1 polymer ?
#
loop_
_entity_poly.entity_id
_entity_poly.type
_entity_poly.pdbx_seq_one_letter_code
_entity_poly.pdbx_strand_id
1 'polypeptide(L)' 'MMELIQQALTNPMIMYPLLIWSVFWKGLALWRSARMNHKGWFIALLIINTVGIFEIVYIIVTRERYRLIEGL' A
#
# COMPACT_ATOMS: atom_id res chain seq x y z
N MET A 1 11.38 -13.11 -29.42
CA MET A 1 10.76 -11.96 -28.71
C MET A 1 9.92 -12.42 -27.51
N MET A 2 8.95 -13.33 -27.69
CA MET A 2 8.12 -13.86 -26.59
C MET A 2 8.90 -14.63 -25.50
N GLU A 3 9.98 -15.33 -25.87
CA GLU A 3 10.82 -16.06 -24.91
C GLU A 3 11.58 -15.14 -23.93
N LEU A 4 12.03 -13.96 -24.39
CA LEU A 4 12.67 -12.96 -23.53
C LEU A 4 11.68 -12.38 -22.50
N ILE A 5 10.43 -12.20 -22.90
CA ILE A 5 9.36 -11.73 -22.01
C ILE A 5 9.06 -12.82 -20.96
N GLN A 6 8.97 -14.09 -21.36
CA GLN A 6 8.73 -15.18 -20.41
C GLN A 6 9.88 -15.38 -19.43
N GLN A 7 11.13 -15.22 -19.87
CA GLN A 7 12.30 -15.32 -19.00
C GLN A 7 12.35 -14.16 -17.99
N ALA A 8 11.95 -12.95 -18.40
CA ALA A 8 11.82 -11.83 -17.49
C ALA A 8 10.69 -12.06 -16.45
N LEU A 9 9.54 -12.60 -16.88
CA LEU A 9 8.40 -12.87 -15.99
C LEU A 9 8.62 -14.05 -15.04
N THR A 10 9.45 -15.03 -15.40
CA THR A 10 9.79 -16.19 -14.55
C THR A 10 10.97 -15.94 -13.62
N ASN A 11 11.65 -14.79 -13.73
CA ASN A 11 12.73 -14.44 -12.82
C ASN A 11 12.16 -13.97 -11.47
N PRO A 12 12.36 -14.72 -10.36
CA PRO A 12 11.81 -14.39 -9.04
C PRO A 12 12.30 -13.04 -8.51
N MET A 13 13.42 -12.54 -9.05
CA MET A 13 14.07 -11.32 -8.59
C MET A 13 13.24 -10.05 -8.82
N ILE A 14 12.32 -10.07 -9.80
CA ILE A 14 11.38 -8.96 -10.07
C ILE A 14 10.32 -8.80 -8.97
N MET A 15 10.04 -9.85 -8.20
CA MET A 15 9.02 -9.79 -7.15
C MET A 15 9.47 -9.01 -5.91
N TYR A 16 10.77 -8.96 -5.62
CA TYR A 16 11.29 -8.28 -4.42
C TYR A 16 10.99 -6.77 -4.38
N PRO A 17 11.27 -5.96 -5.42
CA PRO A 17 10.94 -4.54 -5.40
C PRO A 17 9.42 -4.30 -5.31
N LEU A 18 8.61 -5.13 -5.98
CA LEU A 18 7.15 -5.06 -5.89
C LEU A 18 6.65 -5.36 -4.47
N LEU A 19 7.23 -6.35 -3.79
CA LEU A 19 6.93 -6.67 -2.40
C LEU A 19 7.29 -5.52 -1.45
N ILE A 20 8.52 -4.98 -1.56
CA ILE A 20 8.95 -3.85 -0.74
C ILE A 20 8.03 -2.65 -0.94
N TRP A 21 7.72 -2.33 -2.20
CA TRP A 21 6.80 -1.26 -2.56
C TRP A 21 5.41 -1.47 -1.94
N SER A 22 4.81 -2.65 -2.12
CA SER A 22 3.47 -2.95 -1.62
C SER A 22 3.42 -2.93 -0.08
N VAL A 23 4.44 -3.47 0.59
CA VAL A 23 4.51 -3.49 2.06
C VAL A 23 4.70 -2.08 2.62
N PHE A 24 5.52 -1.26 1.96
CA PHE A 24 5.74 0.13 2.37
C PHE A 24 4.44 0.94 2.41
N TRP A 25 3.67 0.93 1.31
CA TRP A 25 2.40 1.65 1.25
C TRP A 25 1.34 1.07 2.19
N LYS A 26 1.26 -0.26 2.29
CA LYS A 26 0.31 -0.93 3.18
C LYS A 26 0.59 -0.64 4.65
N GLY A 27 1.86 -0.70 5.07
CA GLY A 27 2.26 -0.32 6.43
C GLY A 27 1.89 1.12 6.76
N LEU A 28 2.16 2.06 5.84
CA LEU A 28 1.86 3.48 6.04
C LEU A 28 0.35 3.76 6.12
N ALA A 29 -0.45 3.14 5.26
CA ALA A 29 -1.90 3.29 5.29
C ALA A 29 -2.53 2.66 6.54
N LEU A 30 -2.05 1.48 6.96
CA LEU A 30 -2.51 0.84 8.19
C LEU A 30 -2.14 1.65 9.43
N TRP A 31 -0.91 2.16 9.54
CA TRP A 31 -0.49 3.05 10.63
C TRP A 31 -1.41 4.27 10.73
N ARG A 32 -1.64 4.94 9.59
CA ARG A 32 -2.52 6.10 9.52
C ARG A 32 -3.94 5.75 9.96
N SER A 33 -4.49 4.63 9.47
CA SER A 33 -5.85 4.21 9.84
C SER A 33 -6.01 3.86 11.32
N ALA A 34 -4.98 3.28 11.93
CA ALA A 34 -4.95 2.99 13.37
C ALA A 34 -4.92 4.29 14.19
N ARG A 35 -4.10 5.27 13.81
CA ARG A 35 -4.03 6.60 14.47
C ARG A 35 -5.34 7.38 14.39
N MET A 36 -6.07 7.25 13.29
CA MET A 36 -7.37 7.90 13.11
C MET A 36 -8.55 7.07 13.66
N ASN A 37 -8.27 5.92 14.29
CA ASN A 37 -9.28 5.01 14.84
C ASN A 37 -10.31 4.52 13.79
N HIS A 38 -9.93 4.48 12.51
CA HIS A 38 -10.77 4.05 11.39
C HIS A 38 -10.78 2.52 11.26
N LYS A 39 -11.41 1.82 12.22
CA LYS A 39 -11.40 0.34 12.31
C LYS A 39 -11.88 -0.35 11.02
N GLY A 40 -12.93 0.16 10.39
CA GLY A 40 -13.44 -0.38 9.12
C GLY A 40 -12.44 -0.23 7.98
N TRP A 41 -11.77 0.92 7.88
CA TRP A 41 -10.73 1.15 6.88
C TRP A 41 -9.47 0.33 7.15
N PHE A 42 -9.10 0.10 8.41
CA PHE A 42 -7.99 -0.79 8.76
C PHE A 42 -8.23 -2.20 8.19
N ILE A 43 -9.43 -2.75 8.38
CA ILE A 43 -9.79 -4.07 7.85
C ILE A 43 -9.82 -4.05 6.31
N ALA A 44 -10.40 -3.02 5.70
CA ALA A 44 -10.44 -2.90 4.24
C ALA A 44 -9.02 -2.84 3.64
N LEU A 45 -8.11 -2.05 4.21
CA LEU A 45 -6.71 -1.94 3.78
C LEU A 45 -5.91 -3.23 4.03
N LEU A 46 -6.30 -4.03 5.02
CA LEU A 46 -5.66 -5.33 5.27
C LEU A 46 -6.07 -6.36 4.20
N ILE A 47 -7.37 -6.47 3.92
CA ILE A 47 -7.95 -7.49 3.03
C ILE A 47 -7.74 -7.15 1.55
N ILE A 48 -7.96 -5.90 1.18
CA ILE A 48 -7.82 -5.45 -0.20
C ILE A 48 -6.32 -5.29 -0.51
N ASN A 49 -5.85 -6.00 -1.52
CA ASN A 49 -4.45 -6.02 -1.92
C ASN A 49 -4.33 -5.59 -3.38
N THR A 50 -4.17 -4.30 -3.61
CA THR A 50 -4.10 -3.68 -4.94
C THR A 50 -2.69 -3.18 -5.27
N VAL A 51 -1.65 -3.82 -4.71
CA VAL A 51 -0.24 -3.44 -4.93
C VAL A 51 0.04 -1.97 -4.54
N GLY A 52 -0.57 -1.49 -3.46
CA GLY A 52 -0.36 -0.14 -2.94
C GLY A 52 -1.29 0.95 -3.48
N ILE A 53 -2.05 0.72 -4.55
CA ILE A 53 -2.90 1.77 -5.16
C ILE A 53 -4.01 2.24 -4.20
N PHE A 54 -4.79 1.30 -3.66
CA PHE A 54 -5.87 1.60 -2.72
C PHE A 54 -5.35 2.27 -1.44
N GLU A 55 -4.17 1.85 -0.99
CA GLU A 55 -3.48 2.38 0.18
C GLU A 55 -3.02 3.83 -0.05
N ILE A 56 -2.47 4.14 -1.22
CA ILE A 56 -2.10 5.50 -1.62
C ILE A 56 -3.33 6.41 -1.67
N VAL A 57 -4.43 5.94 -2.28
CA VAL A 57 -5.68 6.71 -2.34
C VAL A 57 -6.17 7.04 -0.93
N TYR A 58 -6.16 6.06 -0.03
CA TYR A 58 -6.53 6.27 1.37
C TYR A 58 -5.64 7.33 2.04
N ILE A 59 -4.33 7.24 1.86
CA ILE A 59 -3.36 8.21 2.40
C ILE A 59 -3.67 9.62 1.87
N ILE A 60 -3.91 9.79 0.57
CA ILE A 60 -4.18 11.11 -0.02
C ILE A 60 -5.49 11.68 0.52
N VAL A 61 -6.58 10.91 0.51
CA VAL A 61 -7.91 11.36 0.96
C VAL A 61 -7.92 11.72 2.44
N THR A 62 -7.18 10.98 3.27
CA THR A 62 -7.15 11.21 4.72
C THR A 62 -6.07 12.18 5.18
N ARG A 63 -5.31 12.78 4.26
CA ARG A 63 -4.16 13.65 4.55
C ARG A 63 -4.51 14.81 5.49
N GLU A 64 -5.62 15.50 5.25
CA GLU A 64 -6.03 16.66 6.06
C GLU A 64 -6.43 16.24 7.48
N ARG A 65 -7.26 15.19 7.60
CA ARG A 65 -7.68 14.65 8.91
C ARG A 65 -6.50 14.11 9.71
N TYR A 66 -5.55 13.46 9.05
CA TYR A 66 -4.35 12.96 9.69
C TYR A 66 -3.48 14.08 10.27
N ARG A 67 -3.31 15.18 9.50
CA ARG A 67 -2.53 16.34 9.94
C ARG A 67 -3.13 17.00 11.19
N LEU A 68 -4.46 17.09 11.27
CA LEU A 68 -5.17 17.61 12.44
C LEU A 68 -4.93 16.77 13.71
N ILE A 69 -4.77 15.46 13.56
CA ILE A 69 -4.55 14.52 14.69
C ILE A 69 -3.09 14.56 15.15
N GLU A 70 -2.13 14.73 14.23
CA GLU A 70 -0.70 14.80 14.58
C GLU A 70 -0.23 16.20 14.97
N GLY A 71 -1.04 17.25 14.80
CA GLY A 71 -0.66 18.62 15.12
C GLY A 71 0.41 19.21 14.18
N LEU A 72 0.47 18.70 12.95
CA LEU A 72 1.38 19.12 11.86
C LEU A 72 0.80 20.26 10.99
#